data_AF-H0T2T8-F1
#
_entry.id   AF-H0T2T8-F1
#
_cell.length_a   1.000
_cell.length_b   1.000
_cell.length_c   1.000
_cell.angle_alpha   90.00
_cell.angle_beta   90.00
_cell.angle_gamma   90.00
#
_symmetry.space_group_name_H-M   'P 1'
#
loop_
_entity.id
_entity.type
_entity.pdbx_description
1 polymer ?
#
loop_
_entity_poly.entity_id
_entity_poly.type
_entity_poly.pdbx_seq_one_letter_code
_entity_poly.pdbx_strand_id
1 'polypeptide(L)'
;MTGTGQDCQFFVSYTGVKLPLRLVTPIAPEQLSNRNTFIRGYFNAAGALTGFEKVVYGEIELTHRYNYHANGALRSAEIVMLDEDPVTLHFDETGAAVAGQDAA
;
A
#
# COMPACT_ATOMS: atom_id res chain seq x y z
N MET A 1 1.90 -23.99 3.78
CA MET A 1 1.11 -23.22 4.76
C MET A 1 1.89 -21.94 5.08
N THR A 2 1.91 -20.96 4.17
CA THR A 2 2.76 -19.76 4.25
C THR A 2 2.01 -18.64 4.95
N GLY A 3 1.95 -18.68 6.28
CA GLY A 3 1.42 -17.61 7.11
C GLY A 3 2.54 -16.71 7.62
N THR A 4 3.09 -15.83 6.79
CA THR A 4 3.99 -14.77 7.26
C THR A 4 3.17 -13.56 7.71
N GLY A 5 2.59 -13.70 8.91
CA GLY A 5 2.32 -12.66 9.92
C GLY A 5 2.02 -11.20 9.53
N GLN A 6 1.36 -10.93 8.40
CA GLN A 6 0.80 -9.61 8.11
C GLN A 6 -0.72 -9.71 8.16
N ASP A 7 -1.32 -8.79 8.92
CA ASP A 7 -2.77 -8.67 8.99
C ASP A 7 -3.24 -8.14 7.62
N CYS A 8 -3.91 -9.03 6.88
CA CYS A 8 -4.43 -8.74 5.54
C CYS A 8 -5.92 -8.45 5.64
N GLN A 9 -6.30 -7.24 5.26
CA GLN A 9 -7.69 -6.77 5.30
C GLN A 9 -8.14 -6.31 3.92
N PHE A 10 -9.43 -6.44 3.64
CA PHE A 10 -10.00 -6.11 2.34
C PHE A 10 -10.84 -4.84 2.41
N PHE A 11 -10.77 -4.03 1.37
CA PHE A 11 -11.48 -2.76 1.27
C PHE A 11 -12.06 -2.55 -0.12
N VAL A 12 -13.08 -1.70 -0.24
CA VAL A 12 -13.64 -1.34 -1.55
C VAL A 12 -12.76 -0.32 -2.27
N SER A 13 -12.15 0.61 -1.55
CA SER A 13 -11.41 1.71 -2.15
C SER A 13 -10.36 2.30 -1.18
N TYR A 14 -9.61 3.28 -1.65
CA TYR A 14 -8.72 4.12 -0.87
C TYR A 14 -9.02 5.61 -1.10
N THR A 15 -8.54 6.46 -0.21
CA THR A 15 -8.69 7.92 -0.28
C THR A 15 -7.45 8.63 0.24
N GLY A 16 -7.34 9.91 -0.08
CA GLY A 16 -6.23 10.77 0.30
C GLY A 16 -5.35 11.14 -0.89
N VAL A 17 -4.67 12.28 -0.73
CA VAL A 17 -3.67 12.80 -1.67
C VAL A 17 -2.25 12.77 -1.07
N LYS A 18 -2.14 12.40 0.21
CA LYS A 18 -0.88 12.24 0.93
C LYS A 18 -0.65 10.76 1.22
N LEU A 19 0.60 10.34 1.17
CA LEU A 19 1.01 8.99 1.52
C LEU A 19 1.26 8.86 3.04
N PRO A 20 1.03 7.68 3.62
CA PRO A 20 0.38 6.51 3.02
C PRO A 20 -1.11 6.78 2.73
N LEU A 21 -1.65 6.16 1.68
CA LEU A 21 -3.08 6.29 1.36
C LEU A 21 -3.93 5.63 2.44
N ARG A 22 -5.16 6.13 2.62
CA ARG A 22 -6.10 5.57 3.59
C ARG A 22 -7.05 4.61 2.91
N LEU A 23 -7.07 3.35 3.34
CA LEU A 23 -8.04 2.36 2.88
C LEU A 23 -9.41 2.60 3.54
N VAL A 24 -10.49 2.48 2.78
CA VAL A 24 -11.86 2.82 3.23
C VAL A 24 -12.88 1.79 2.78
N THR A 25 -13.96 1.70 3.54
CA THR A 25 -15.05 0.73 3.32
C THR A 25 -14.52 -0.70 3.43
N PRO A 26 -14.16 -1.15 4.66
CA PRO A 26 -13.70 -2.52 4.88
C PRO A 26 -14.80 -3.52 4.48
N ILE A 27 -14.38 -4.65 3.93
CA ILE A 27 -15.26 -5.73 3.50
C ILE A 27 -14.74 -7.07 4.00
N ALA A 28 -15.66 -8.00 4.19
CA ALA A 28 -15.33 -9.37 4.54
C ALA A 28 -14.85 -10.14 3.29
N PRO A 29 -13.97 -11.15 3.44
CA PRO A 29 -13.47 -11.96 2.33
C PRO A 29 -14.59 -12.58 1.46
N GLU A 30 -15.73 -12.91 2.06
CA GLU A 30 -16.89 -13.51 1.37
C GLU A 30 -17.54 -12.54 0.38
N GLN A 31 -17.31 -11.23 0.55
CA GLN A 31 -17.84 -10.19 -0.33
C GLN A 31 -16.97 -9.97 -1.59
N LEU A 32 -15.80 -10.61 -1.67
CA LEU A 32 -14.87 -10.47 -2.79
C LEU A 32 -15.40 -11.11 -4.07
N SER A 33 -16.06 -12.27 -3.98
CA SER A 33 -16.54 -13.04 -5.13
C SER A 33 -17.58 -12.30 -5.99
N ASN A 34 -18.25 -11.30 -5.42
CA ASN A 34 -19.26 -10.50 -6.11
C ASN A 34 -18.71 -9.17 -6.65
N ARG A 35 -17.38 -9.00 -6.64
CA ARG A 35 -16.73 -7.74 -7.00
C ARG A 35 -15.67 -7.95 -8.06
N ASN A 36 -15.75 -7.09 -9.06
CA ASN A 36 -14.69 -6.99 -10.06
C ASN A 36 -13.46 -6.27 -9.51
N THR A 37 -13.60 -5.45 -8.46
CA THR A 37 -12.49 -4.67 -7.90
C THR A 37 -12.55 -4.63 -6.39
N PHE A 38 -11.40 -4.82 -5.76
CA PHE A 38 -11.19 -4.65 -4.31
C PHE A 38 -9.73 -4.29 -4.02
N ILE A 39 -9.48 -3.81 -2.80
CA ILE A 39 -8.15 -3.50 -2.29
C ILE A 39 -7.76 -4.53 -1.23
N ARG A 40 -6.54 -5.07 -1.31
CA ARG A 40 -5.88 -5.86 -0.25
C ARG A 40 -4.93 -4.95 0.51
N GLY A 41 -5.19 -4.67 1.77
CA GLY A 41 -4.33 -3.88 2.64
C GLY A 41 -3.52 -4.76 3.58
N TYR A 42 -2.24 -4.45 3.72
CA TYR A 42 -1.31 -5.14 4.63
C TYR A 42 -0.90 -4.20 5.75
N PHE A 43 -1.02 -4.67 6.99
CA PHE A 43 -0.70 -3.87 8.17
C PHE A 43 0.39 -4.55 9.01
N ASN A 44 1.24 -3.74 9.64
CA ASN A 44 2.19 -4.23 10.64
C ASN A 44 1.51 -4.48 12.00
N ALA A 45 2.25 -5.04 12.95
CA ALA A 45 1.76 -5.32 14.29
C ALA A 45 1.30 -4.07 15.08
N ALA A 46 1.72 -2.87 14.68
CA ALA A 46 1.27 -1.60 15.25
C ALA A 46 0.01 -1.04 14.57
N GLY A 47 -0.54 -1.74 13.57
CA GLY A 47 -1.72 -1.32 12.81
C GLY A 47 -1.43 -0.26 11.74
N ALA A 48 -0.16 0.01 11.41
CA ALA A 48 0.20 0.91 10.32
C ALA A 48 0.19 0.17 8.98
N LEU A 49 -0.33 0.83 7.94
CA LEU A 49 -0.42 0.28 6.59
C LEU A 49 0.99 0.14 5.99
N THR A 50 1.46 -1.07 5.74
CA THR A 50 2.75 -1.33 5.09
C THR A 50 2.65 -1.45 3.58
N GLY A 51 1.44 -1.57 3.05
CA GLY A 51 1.20 -1.60 1.62
C GLY A 51 -0.22 -1.99 1.27
N PHE A 52 -0.57 -1.86 0.00
CA PHE A 52 -1.82 -2.40 -0.50
C PHE A 52 -1.72 -2.76 -1.98
N GLU A 53 -2.65 -3.60 -2.43
CA GLU A 53 -2.81 -3.96 -3.83
C GLU A 53 -4.24 -3.68 -4.28
N LYS A 54 -4.41 -3.04 -5.43
CA LYS A 54 -5.70 -2.95 -6.12
C LYS A 54 -5.83 -4.15 -7.06
N VAL A 55 -6.78 -5.01 -6.76
CA VAL A 55 -7.09 -6.18 -7.57
C VAL A 55 -8.30 -5.87 -8.43
N VAL A 56 -8.17 -6.05 -9.75
CA VAL A 56 -9.24 -5.84 -10.73
C VAL A 56 -9.33 -7.08 -11.61
N TYR A 57 -10.51 -7.71 -11.62
CA TYR A 57 -10.78 -8.98 -12.32
C TYR A 57 -9.77 -10.11 -12.00
N GLY A 58 -9.20 -10.09 -10.79
CA GLY A 58 -8.20 -11.06 -10.34
C GLY A 58 -6.74 -10.64 -10.56
N GLU A 59 -6.51 -9.61 -11.37
CA GLU A 59 -5.17 -9.08 -11.67
C GLU A 59 -4.80 -7.91 -10.75
N ILE A 60 -3.52 -7.73 -10.47
CA ILE A 60 -3.03 -6.60 -9.68
C ILE A 60 -2.78 -5.41 -10.62
N GLU A 61 -3.60 -4.38 -10.53
CA GLU A 61 -3.42 -3.16 -11.33
C GLU A 61 -2.47 -2.16 -10.69
N LEU A 62 -2.42 -2.12 -9.36
CA LEU A 62 -1.66 -1.14 -8.59
C LEU A 62 -1.16 -1.78 -7.29
N THR A 63 0.13 -1.60 -6.99
CA THR A 63 0.75 -1.99 -5.72
C THR A 63 1.41 -0.77 -5.09
N HIS A 64 1.14 -0.55 -3.81
CA HIS A 64 1.92 0.36 -2.96
C HIS A 64 2.67 -0.44 -1.91
N ARG A 65 3.93 -0.10 -1.66
CA ARG A 65 4.72 -0.59 -0.52
C ARG A 65 5.27 0.59 0.26
N TYR A 66 5.05 0.59 1.56
CA TYR A 66 5.43 1.66 2.47
C TYR A 66 6.46 1.17 3.48
N ASN A 67 7.57 1.89 3.59
CA ASN A 67 8.55 1.71 4.64
C ASN A 67 8.53 2.93 5.56
N TYR A 68 8.75 2.71 6.85
CA TYR A 68 8.73 3.76 7.85
C TYR A 68 10.11 3.92 8.49
N HIS A 69 10.42 5.15 8.90
CA HIS A 69 11.55 5.47 9.78
C HIS A 69 11.28 4.93 11.19
N ALA A 70 12.32 4.88 12.02
CA ALA A 70 12.21 4.42 13.41
C ALA A 70 11.24 5.28 14.26
N ASN A 71 11.05 6.54 13.87
CA ASN A 71 10.10 7.46 14.51
C ASN A 71 8.64 7.28 14.02
N GLY A 72 8.39 6.38 13.08
CA GLY A 72 7.06 6.12 12.50
C GLY A 72 6.67 7.03 11.33
N ALA A 73 7.53 7.98 10.92
CA ALA A 73 7.32 8.76 9.70
C ALA A 73 7.52 7.88 8.47
N LEU A 74 6.81 8.17 7.38
CA LEU A 74 7.03 7.48 6.11
C LEU A 74 8.47 7.74 5.64
N ARG A 75 9.18 6.68 5.25
CA ARG A 75 10.55 6.74 4.72
C ARG A 75 10.56 6.60 3.21
N SER A 76 9.80 5.65 2.69
CA SER A 76 9.66 5.48 1.25
C SER A 76 8.32 4.89 0.88
N ALA A 77 7.89 5.18 -0.34
CA ALA A 77 6.75 4.58 -0.98
C ALA A 77 7.16 4.09 -2.37
N GLU A 78 7.10 2.78 -2.59
CA GLU A 78 7.21 2.18 -3.92
C GLU A 78 5.80 2.02 -4.50
N ILE A 79 5.62 2.47 -5.73
CA ILE A 79 4.34 2.43 -6.45
C ILE A 79 4.58 1.71 -7.77
N VAL A 80 3.89 0.59 -7.96
CA VAL A 80 3.96 -0.21 -9.18
C VAL A 80 2.58 -0.23 -9.81
N MET A 81 2.48 0.17 -11.07
CA MET A 81 1.27 0.08 -11.88
C MET A 81 1.51 -0.91 -13.02
N LEU A 82 0.48 -1.62 -13.45
CA LEU A 82 0.62 -2.74 -14.40
C LEU A 82 1.35 -2.37 -15.70
N ASP A 83 1.13 -1.15 -16.20
CA ASP A 83 1.63 -0.68 -17.50
C ASP A 83 2.57 0.55 -17.40
N GLU A 84 3.07 0.87 -16.20
CA GLU A 84 3.97 2.00 -15.99
C GLU A 84 5.25 1.58 -15.25
N ASP A 85 6.33 2.33 -15.46
CA ASP A 85 7.57 2.13 -14.72
C ASP A 85 7.33 2.36 -13.21
N PRO A 86 7.89 1.51 -12.34
CA PRO A 86 7.79 1.68 -10.90
C PRO A 86 8.32 3.06 -10.46
N VAL A 87 7.56 3.73 -9.60
CA VAL A 87 7.98 5.00 -9.00
C VAL A 87 8.30 4.77 -7.54
N THR A 88 9.49 5.20 -7.11
CA THR A 88 9.85 5.23 -5.70
C THR A 88 9.96 6.67 -5.21
N LEU A 89 9.22 6.98 -4.16
CA LEU A 89 9.29 8.26 -3.45
C LEU A 89 10.02 8.07 -2.13
N HIS A 90 10.86 9.04 -1.78
CA HIS A 90 11.61 9.06 -0.52
C HIS A 90 11.19 10.26 0.31
N PHE A 91 11.24 10.08 1.62
CA PHE A 91 10.86 11.08 2.60
C PHE A 91 11.89 11.13 3.73
N ASP A 92 12.16 12.32 4.25
CA ASP A 92 13.00 12.50 5.44
C ASP A 92 12.24 12.13 6.74
N GLU A 93 12.94 12.19 7.88
CA GLU A 93 12.35 11.87 9.19
C GLU A 93 11.22 12.83 9.61
N THR A 94 11.07 13.97 8.94
CA THR A 94 9.96 14.93 9.16
C THR A 94 8.75 14.63 8.28
N GLY A 95 8.87 13.67 7.35
CA GLY A 95 7.83 13.31 6.37
C GLY A 95 7.81 14.22 5.15
N ALA A 96 8.83 15.06 4.95
CA ALA A 96 8.96 15.87 3.74
C ALA A 96 9.56 15.02 2.61
N ALA A 97 9.02 15.15 1.40
CA ALA A 97 9.53 14.45 0.23
C ALA A 97 10.95 14.94 -0.07
N VAL A 98 11.87 14.00 -0.21
CA VAL A 98 13.24 14.27 -0.67
C VAL A 98 13.34 13.82 -2.12
N ALA A 99 13.90 14.69 -2.97
CA ALA A 99 14.21 14.30 -4.34
C ALA A 99 15.19 13.11 -4.27
N GLY A 100 14.80 11.97 -4.85
CA GLY A 100 15.67 10.81 -4.93
C GLY A 100 16.94 11.19 -5.69
N GLN A 101 18.07 11.24 -5.01
CA GLN A 101 19.33 10.90 -5.66
C GLN A 101 19.26 9.40 -5.91
N ASP A 102 18.86 8.99 -7.12
CA ASP A 102 19.27 7.70 -7.65
C ASP A 102 20.80 7.73 -7.73
N ALA A 103 21.44 7.22 -6.69
CA ALA A 103 22.86 6.90 -6.69
C ALA A 103 22.97 5.38 -6.75
N ALA A 104 23.02 4.86 -7.97
CA ALA A 104 23.72 3.63 -8.29
C ALA A 104 24.42 3.81 -9.65
#